data_AF-A0A382EWV4-F1
#
_entry.id   AF-A0A382EWV4-F1
#
_cell.length_a   1.000
_cell.length_b   1.000
_cell.length_c   1.000
_cell.angle_alpha   90.00
_cell.angle_beta   90.00
_cell.angle_gamma   90.00
#
_symmetry.space_group_name_H-M   'P 1'
#
loop_
_entity.id
_entity.type
_entity.pdbx_description
1 polymer ?
#
loop_
_entity_poly.entity_id
_entity_poly.type
_entity_poly.pdbx_seq_one_letter_code
_entity_poly.pdbx_strand_id
1 'polypeptide(L)' 'MSKAKLEYIWLDGYKPTQSLRSKTKVETDFGGTLEDCPVWAFDGS' A
#
# COMPACT_ATOMS: atom_id res chain seq x y z
N MET A 1 17.48 12.58 6.63
CA MET A 1 16.12 12.18 6.21
C MET A 1 15.99 10.69 6.42
N SER A 2 15.07 10.27 7.27
CA SER A 2 14.76 8.85 7.43
C SER A 2 13.96 8.40 6.21
N LYS A 3 14.13 7.14 5.79
CA LYS A 3 13.32 6.54 4.73
C LYS A 3 12.56 5.37 5.32
N ALA A 4 11.27 5.29 5.03
CA ALA A 4 10.42 4.18 5.38
C ALA A 4 9.94 3.45 4.12
N LYS A 5 9.70 2.14 4.26
CA LYS A 5 9.01 1.33 3.26
C LYS A 5 7.59 1.08 3.77
N LEU A 6 6.61 1.53 3.01
CA LEU A 6 5.19 1.32 3.30
C LEU A 6 4.67 0.25 2.35
N GLU A 7 4.36 -0.94 2.86
CA GLU A 7 3.77 -2.01 2.07
C GLU A 7 2.25 -1.88 2.08
N TYR A 8 1.67 -1.48 0.94
CA TYR A 8 0.23 -1.41 0.77
C TYR A 8 -0.25 -2.77 0.30
N ILE A 9 -1.20 -3.36 1.02
CA ILE A 9 -1.76 -4.68 0.74
C ILE A 9 -3.26 -4.54 0.49
N TRP A 10 -3.77 -5.21 -0.53
CA TRP A 10 -5.21 -5.23 -0.85
C TRP A 10 -5.62 -6.57 -1.46
N LEU A 11 -6.94 -6.81 -1.54
CA LEU A 11 -7.52 -7.94 -2.24
C LEU A 11 -7.87 -7.53 -3.68
N ASP A 12 -7.58 -8.41 -4.64
CA ASP A 12 -8.00 -8.20 -6.03
C ASP A 12 -9.49 -8.48 -6.28
N GLY A 13 -9.92 -8.35 -7.53
CA GLY A 13 -11.30 -8.57 -7.96
C GLY A 13 -11.64 -10.00 -8.40
N TYR A 14 -10.73 -10.98 -8.26
CA TYR A 14 -10.99 -12.34 -8.75
C TYR A 14 -12.12 -13.03 -7.98
N LYS A 15 -12.86 -13.89 -8.69
CA LYS A 15 -13.94 -14.73 -8.15
C LYS A 15 -13.70 -16.21 -8.54
N PRO A 16 -14.10 -17.19 -7.71
CA PRO A 16 -14.80 -17.03 -6.43
C PRO A 16 -13.90 -16.58 -5.28
N THR A 17 -12.59 -16.75 -5.42
CA THR A 17 -11.60 -16.45 -4.38
C THR A 17 -10.70 -15.31 -4.85
N GLN A 18 -10.57 -14.30 -4.00
CA GLN A 18 -9.68 -13.16 -4.21
C GLN A 18 -8.24 -13.52 -3.82
N SER A 19 -7.26 -12.93 -4.47
CA SER A 19 -5.85 -13.04 -4.08
C SER A 19 -5.35 -11.75 -3.43
N LEU A 20 -4.32 -11.90 -2.58
CA LEU A 20 -3.59 -10.76 -2.03
C LEU A 20 -2.69 -10.15 -3.10
N ARG A 21 -2.69 -8.82 -3.15
CA ARG A 21 -1.81 -7.99 -3.97
C ARG A 21 -1.10 -7.01 -3.07
N SER A 22 0.10 -6.61 -3.44
CA SER A 22 0.84 -5.60 -2.69
C SER A 22 1.75 -4.75 -3.55
N LYS A 23 2.14 -3.60 -3.01
CA LYS A 23 3.17 -2.72 -3.58
C LYS A 23 3.83 -1.89 -2.49
N THR A 24 5.11 -1.60 -2.68
CA THR A 24 5.88 -0.79 -1.73
C THR A 24 5.92 0.68 -2.15
N LYS A 25 5.57 1.59 -1.24
CA LYS A 25 5.92 3.03 -1.33
C LYS A 25 7.19 3.29 -0.53
N VAL A 26 8.10 4.09 -1.08
CA VAL A 26 9.22 4.64 -0.30
C VAL A 26 8.87 6.07 0.09
N GLU A 27 8.80 6.34 1.38
CA GLU A 27 8.43 7.65 1.94
C GLU A 27 9.58 8.21 2.78
N THR A 28 9.77 9.53 2.73
CA THR A 28 10.79 10.23 3.52
C THR A 28 10.15 10.87 4.75
N ASP A 29 10.83 10.76 5.90
CA ASP A 29 10.41 11.39 7.16
C ASP A 29 8.98 11.00 7.60
N PHE A 30 8.64 9.71 7.41
CA PHE A 30 7.34 9.13 7.75
C PHE A 30 7.10 9.10 9.27
N GLY A 31 5.94 9.62 9.72
CA GLY A 31 5.60 9.78 11.14
C GLY A 31 5.25 8.49 11.88
N GLY A 32 5.02 7.39 11.17
CA GLY A 32 4.83 6.06 11.78
C GLY A 32 3.40 5.75 12.21
N THR A 33 2.44 6.64 11.97
CA THR A 33 1.02 6.42 12.29
C THR A 33 0.21 6.00 11.07
N LEU A 34 -1.00 5.49 11.30
CA LEU A 34 -1.90 5.11 10.21
C LEU A 34 -2.42 6.36 9.49
N GLU A 35 -2.67 7.43 10.23
CA GLU A 35 -3.17 8.72 9.73
C GLU A 35 -2.15 9.38 8.79
N ASP A 36 -0.85 9.13 9.00
CA ASP A 36 0.22 9.59 8.13
C ASP A 36 0.31 8.81 6.81
N CYS A 37 -0.39 7.68 6.66
CA CYS A 37 -0.36 6.88 5.45
C CYS A 37 -1.17 7.56 4.34
N PRO A 38 -0.54 8.04 3.24
CA PRO A 38 -1.28 8.63 2.15
C PRO A 38 -2.17 7.59 1.46
N VAL A 39 -3.38 7.99 1.07
CA VAL A 39 -4.21 7.18 0.18
C VAL A 39 -3.48 6.97 -1.13
N TRP A 40 -3.51 5.73 -1.63
CA TRP A 40 -2.84 5.36 -2.88
C TRP A 40 -3.80 4.59 -3.78
N ALA A 41 -3.47 4.51 -5.06
CA ALA A 41 -4.29 3.86 -6.08
C ALA A 41 -3.43 2.90 -6.90
N PHE A 42 -4.05 1.88 -7.46
CA PHE A 42 -3.43 0.93 -8.37
C PHE A 42 -4.25 0.85 -9.65
N ASP A 43 -3.65 0.32 -10.72
CA ASP A 43 -4.38 -0.01 -11.94
C ASP A 43 -5.00 -1.41 -11.82
N GLY A 44 -6.31 -1.49 -12.06
CA GLY A 44 -7.13 -2.68 -11.80
C GLY A 44 -7.57 -3.44 -13.05
N SER A 45 -7.14 -3.02 -14.25
CA SER A 45 -7.48 -3.66 -15.53
C SER A 45 -6.88 -5.05 -15.71
#